data_AF-A0ABC8TI11-F1
#
_entry.id   AF-A0ABC8TI11-F1
#
_cell.length_a   1.000
_cell.length_b   1.000
_cell.length_c   1.000
_cell.angle_alpha   90.00
_cell.angle_beta   90.00
_cell.angle_gamma   90.00
#
_symmetry.space_group_name_H-M   'P 1'
#
loop_
_entity.id
_entity.type
_entity.pdbx_description
1 polymer ?
#
loop_
_entity_poly.entity_id
_entity_poly.type
_entity_poly.pdbx_seq_one_letter_code
_entity_poly.pdbx_strand_id
1 'polypeptide(L)'
;MGNSDELMILSPLVRRKDVETRAWLIVQEIGKSHIEEVGKQSIMRRTGIPARDLRVLDPKLSYPSTILGRERAIVLNLENLKAIVTATEMLILNPNDPGVAPFVSDLEHKLSSSDGSQPI
;
A
#
# COMPACT_ATOMS: atom_id res chain seq x y z
N MET A 1 -56.97 3.29 20.51
CA MET A 1 -55.81 2.56 19.95
C MET A 1 -54.92 3.57 19.27
N GLY A 2 -53.75 3.85 19.85
CA GLY A 2 -52.74 4.70 19.23
C GLY A 2 -52.11 3.98 18.04
N ASN A 3 -51.74 4.74 17.03
CA ASN A 3 -50.79 4.29 16.03
C ASN A 3 -49.76 5.41 15.87
N SER A 4 -48.89 5.50 16.88
CA SER A 4 -47.54 6.05 16.79
C SER A 4 -46.70 4.83 16.43
N ASP A 5 -46.07 4.78 15.26
CA ASP A 5 -44.63 4.88 15.05
C ASP A 5 -44.47 4.15 13.70
N GLU A 6 -43.82 4.63 12.65
CA GLU A 6 -42.43 5.04 12.65
C GLU A 6 -42.18 5.76 11.32
N LEU A 7 -41.69 6.98 11.43
CA LEU A 7 -41.24 7.81 10.32
C LEU A 7 -40.13 7.07 9.57
N MET A 8 -40.39 6.67 8.33
CA MET A 8 -39.34 6.28 7.38
C MET A 8 -38.51 7.54 7.07
N ILE A 9 -37.56 7.83 7.95
CA ILE A 9 -36.54 8.85 7.79
C ILE A 9 -35.81 8.53 6.48
N LEU A 10 -36.03 9.39 5.49
CA LEU A 10 -35.13 9.56 4.35
C LEU A 10 -33.76 9.95 4.90
N SER A 11 -32.95 8.95 5.27
CA SER A 11 -31.51 9.18 5.29
C SER A 11 -31.12 9.38 3.82
N PRO A 12 -30.40 10.46 3.47
CA PRO A 12 -29.78 10.51 2.17
C PRO A 12 -28.93 9.25 2.07
N LEU A 13 -29.15 8.45 1.04
CA LEU A 13 -28.20 7.45 0.61
C LEU A 13 -26.94 8.24 0.24
N VAL A 14 -26.13 8.58 1.25
CA VAL A 14 -24.73 8.91 1.09
C VAL A 14 -24.24 7.68 0.37
N ARG A 15 -24.05 7.81 -0.94
CA ARG A 15 -23.29 6.86 -1.71
C ARG A 15 -21.94 6.87 -1.03
N ARG A 16 -21.75 5.97 -0.05
CA ARG A 16 -20.43 5.59 0.41
C ARG A 16 -19.82 5.04 -0.86
N LYS A 17 -19.09 5.91 -1.55
CA LYS A 17 -18.22 5.53 -2.64
C LYS A 17 -17.38 4.45 -2.00
N ASP A 18 -17.62 3.20 -2.37
CA ASP A 18 -16.87 2.08 -1.86
C ASP A 18 -15.41 2.40 -2.16
N VAL A 19 -14.68 2.86 -1.14
CA VAL A 19 -13.31 3.30 -1.32
C VAL A 19 -12.57 1.99 -1.40
N GLU A 20 -12.37 1.48 -2.63
CA GLU A 20 -11.64 0.24 -2.89
C GLU A 20 -10.30 0.31 -2.15
N THR A 21 -10.23 -0.32 -0.98
CA THR A 21 -9.01 -0.52 -0.20
C THR A 21 -8.31 -1.76 -0.71
N ARG A 22 -7.00 -1.83 -0.48
CA ARG A 22 -6.19 -3.00 -0.80
C ARG A 22 -5.30 -3.31 0.40
N ALA A 23 -5.01 -4.58 0.60
CA ALA A 23 -3.97 -5.03 1.52
C ALA A 23 -2.60 -4.60 1.00
N TRP A 24 -1.89 -3.83 1.81
CA TRP A 24 -0.48 -3.49 1.61
C TRP A 24 0.34 -4.11 2.73
N LEU A 25 1.42 -4.79 2.39
CA LEU A 25 2.45 -5.12 3.36
C LEU A 25 3.38 -3.92 3.49
N ILE A 26 3.44 -3.37 4.69
CA ILE A 26 4.30 -2.25 5.03
C ILE A 26 5.53 -2.82 5.69
N VAL A 27 6.71 -2.60 5.12
CA VAL A 27 8.01 -2.92 5.71
C VAL A 27 8.66 -1.61 6.14
N GLN A 28 8.87 -1.46 7.45
CA GLN A 28 9.47 -0.25 8.05
C GLN A 28 10.99 -0.30 7.96
N GLU A 29 11.64 0.86 8.10
CA GLU A 29 13.11 1.00 8.12
C GLU A 29 13.83 0.10 9.15
N ILE A 30 13.15 -0.29 10.22
CA ILE A 30 13.66 -1.19 11.27
C ILE A 30 13.45 -2.69 10.95
N GLY A 31 13.04 -3.03 9.73
CA GLY A 31 12.81 -4.40 9.30
C GLY A 31 11.56 -5.06 9.88
N LYS A 32 10.66 -4.30 10.53
CA LYS A 32 9.36 -4.80 10.96
C LYS A 32 8.34 -4.67 9.85
N SER A 33 7.49 -5.68 9.68
CA SER A 33 6.38 -5.63 8.73
C SER A 33 5.01 -5.85 9.35
N HIS A 34 3.99 -5.30 8.69
CA HIS A 34 2.58 -5.53 9.02
C HIS A 34 1.70 -5.29 7.80
N ILE A 35 0.48 -5.83 7.82
CA ILE A 35 -0.51 -5.61 6.76
C ILE A 35 -1.40 -4.43 7.13
N GLU A 36 -1.64 -3.53 6.18
CA GLU A 36 -2.55 -2.39 6.32
C GLU A 36 -3.53 -2.34 5.14
N GLU A 37 -4.83 -2.17 5.42
CA GLU A 37 -5.87 -1.98 4.39
C GLU A 37 -5.97 -0.49 4.03
N VAL A 38 -5.35 -0.11 2.90
CA VAL A 38 -5.19 1.30 2.53
C VAL A 38 -5.78 1.59 1.16
N GLY A 39 -6.64 2.59 1.11
CA GLY A 39 -7.22 3.09 -0.13
C GLY A 39 -6.27 3.98 -0.94
N LYS A 40 -6.52 4.04 -2.24
CA LYS A 40 -5.74 4.83 -3.22
C LYS A 40 -5.41 6.26 -2.76
N GLN A 41 -6.41 6.99 -2.24
CA GLN A 41 -6.23 8.39 -1.82
C GLN A 41 -5.31 8.53 -0.61
N SER A 42 -5.30 7.55 0.29
CA SER A 42 -4.43 7.55 1.46
C SER A 42 -2.98 7.25 1.04
N ILE A 43 -2.76 6.28 0.14
CA ILE A 43 -1.45 6.02 -0.46
C ILE A 43 -0.89 7.27 -1.17
N MET A 44 -1.71 7.95 -1.97
CA MET A 44 -1.29 9.18 -2.66
C MET A 44 -0.86 10.27 -1.68
N ARG A 45 -1.60 10.47 -0.58
CA ARG A 45 -1.27 11.47 0.44
C ARG A 45 -0.01 11.10 1.23
N ARG A 46 0.14 9.82 1.58
CA ARG A 46 1.26 9.27 2.35
C ARG A 46 2.58 9.35 1.57
N THR A 47 2.54 9.03 0.28
CA THR A 47 3.74 8.87 -0.56
C THR A 47 4.04 10.08 -1.44
N GLY A 48 3.07 10.97 -1.65
CA GLY A 48 3.17 12.08 -2.61
C GLY A 48 3.07 11.66 -4.08
N ILE A 49 2.81 10.38 -4.36
CA ILE A 49 2.73 9.87 -5.73
C ILE A 49 1.42 10.33 -6.38
N PRO A 50 1.46 10.91 -7.60
CA PRO A 50 0.25 11.30 -8.30
C PRO A 50 -0.50 10.06 -8.82
N ALA A 51 -1.82 10.19 -8.98
CA ALA A 51 -2.70 9.08 -9.35
C ALA A 51 -2.31 8.36 -10.66
N ARG A 52 -1.62 9.06 -11.57
CA ARG A 52 -1.12 8.50 -12.84
C ARG A 52 -0.09 7.40 -12.61
N ASP A 53 0.85 7.63 -11.71
CA ASP A 53 1.97 6.69 -11.53
C ASP A 53 1.55 5.52 -10.64
N LEU A 54 0.65 5.77 -9.69
CA LEU A 54 0.06 4.71 -8.88
C LEU A 54 -0.71 3.69 -9.74
N ARG A 55 -1.22 4.09 -10.91
CA ARG A 55 -1.89 3.16 -11.85
C ARG A 55 -0.95 2.12 -12.43
N VAL A 56 0.37 2.35 -12.42
CA VAL A 56 1.35 1.34 -12.87
C VAL A 56 1.30 0.09 -12.00
N LEU A 57 0.81 0.21 -10.77
CA LEU A 57 0.61 -0.90 -9.83
C LEU A 57 -0.80 -1.51 -9.88
N ASP A 58 -1.68 -1.05 -10.79
CA ASP A 58 -3.04 -1.56 -10.87
C ASP A 58 -3.06 -2.96 -11.50
N PRO A 59 -3.47 -4.04 -10.80
CA PRO A 59 -3.49 -5.39 -11.34
C PRO A 59 -4.48 -5.55 -12.51
N LYS A 60 -5.45 -4.62 -12.66
CA LYS A 60 -6.41 -4.61 -13.78
C LYS A 60 -5.78 -4.09 -15.09
N LEU A 61 -4.55 -3.57 -15.03
CA LEU A 61 -3.86 -2.97 -16.16
C LEU A 61 -2.55 -3.72 -16.40
N SER A 62 -2.22 -3.96 -17.67
CA SER A 62 -0.93 -4.54 -18.05
C SER A 62 0.08 -3.42 -18.29
N TYR A 63 1.10 -3.33 -17.45
CA TYR A 63 2.23 -2.43 -17.62
C TYR A 63 3.53 -3.23 -17.69
N PRO A 64 4.50 -2.82 -18.53
CA PRO A 64 5.82 -3.42 -18.54
C PRO A 64 6.55 -3.17 -17.20
N SER A 65 7.62 -3.93 -16.97
CA SER A 65 8.49 -3.70 -15.82
C SER A 65 9.03 -2.27 -15.83
N THR A 66 8.84 -1.53 -14.73
CA THR A 66 9.13 -0.10 -14.65
C THR A 66 9.63 0.27 -13.25
N ILE A 67 10.65 1.12 -13.21
CA ILE A 67 11.12 1.82 -12.01
C ILE A 67 10.90 3.33 -12.24
N LEU A 68 10.04 3.96 -11.44
CA LEU A 68 9.77 5.40 -11.55
C LEU A 68 10.33 6.14 -10.35
N GLY A 69 11.29 7.04 -10.60
CA GLY A 69 11.74 8.01 -9.60
C GLY A 69 10.76 9.16 -9.45
N ARG A 70 10.40 9.47 -8.20
CA ARG A 70 9.67 10.67 -7.79
C ARG A 70 10.41 11.36 -6.66
N GLU A 71 10.00 12.59 -6.38
CA GLU A 71 10.63 13.44 -5.37
C GLU A 71 10.73 12.77 -3.99
N ARG A 72 9.69 12.02 -3.58
CA ARG A 72 9.58 11.42 -2.24
C ARG A 72 9.43 9.90 -2.24
N ALA A 73 9.47 9.28 -3.41
CA ALA A 73 9.20 7.85 -3.54
C ALA A 73 9.77 7.26 -4.82
N ILE A 74 9.99 5.94 -4.81
CA ILE A 74 10.29 5.13 -5.98
C ILE A 74 9.14 4.16 -6.18
N VAL A 75 8.56 4.12 -7.39
CA VAL A 75 7.51 3.15 -7.74
C VAL A 75 8.13 2.00 -8.50
N LEU A 76 7.85 0.77 -8.07
CA LEU A 76 8.37 -0.46 -8.64
C LEU A 76 7.21 -1.30 -9.17
N ASN A 77 7.17 -1.53 -10.47
CA ASN A 77 6.37 -2.59 -11.08
C ASN A 77 7.34 -3.56 -11.74
N LEU A 78 7.59 -4.69 -11.11
CA LEU A 78 8.41 -5.78 -11.63
C LEU A 78 7.52 -7.03 -11.74
N GLU A 79 8.08 -8.13 -12.26
CA GLU A 79 7.35 -9.38 -12.52
C GLU A 79 6.53 -9.83 -11.29
N ASN A 80 7.20 -10.07 -10.16
CA ASN A 80 6.57 -10.53 -8.92
C ASN A 80 6.44 -9.43 -7.86
N LEU A 81 7.02 -8.24 -8.09
CA LEU A 81 7.09 -7.20 -7.06
C LEU A 81 6.44 -5.91 -7.54
N LYS A 82 5.32 -5.54 -6.88
CA LYS A 82 4.63 -4.27 -7.05
C LYS A 82 4.73 -3.50 -5.75
N ALA A 83 5.48 -2.41 -5.75
CA ALA A 83 5.80 -1.71 -4.52
C ALA A 83 6.02 -0.21 -4.69
N ILE A 84 5.96 0.48 -3.56
CA ILE A 84 6.36 1.87 -3.41
C ILE A 84 7.41 1.92 -2.32
N VAL A 85 8.57 2.49 -2.61
CA VAL A 85 9.62 2.74 -1.63
C VAL A 85 9.60 4.22 -1.28
N THR A 86 9.54 4.53 0.01
CA THR A 86 9.70 5.89 0.55
C THR A 86 10.98 5.95 1.39
N ALA A 87 11.26 7.09 2.01
CA ALA A 87 12.45 7.24 2.86
C ALA A 87 12.43 6.33 4.11
N THR A 88 11.25 6.00 4.64
CA THR A 88 11.11 5.34 5.95
C THR A 88 10.44 3.97 5.87
N GLU A 89 9.90 3.61 4.72
CA GLU A 89 9.12 2.39 4.55
C GLU A 89 8.93 2.00 3.09
N MET A 90 8.66 0.71 2.89
CA MET A 90 8.26 0.12 1.62
C MET A 90 6.84 -0.44 1.73
N LEU A 91 5.99 -0.09 0.79
CA LEU A 91 4.60 -0.56 0.68
C LEU A 91 4.53 -1.55 -0.48
N ILE A 92 4.20 -2.81 -0.20
CA ILE A 92 4.19 -3.92 -1.15
C ILE A 92 2.76 -4.40 -1.36
N LEU A 93 2.34 -4.53 -2.62
CA LEU A 93 1.05 -5.12 -2.99
C LEU A 93 1.15 -6.64 -3.10
N ASN A 94 0.01 -7.29 -2.92
CA ASN A 94 -0.15 -8.75 -3.05
C ASN A 94 0.87 -9.53 -2.19
N PRO A 95 0.93 -9.31 -0.87
CA PRO A 95 1.92 -9.98 -0.02
C PRO A 95 1.77 -11.50 0.07
N ASN A 96 0.63 -12.04 -0.36
CA ASN A 96 0.39 -13.49 -0.41
C ASN A 96 0.99 -14.15 -1.67
N ASP A 97 1.57 -13.38 -2.59
CA ASP A 97 2.28 -13.93 -3.75
C ASP A 97 3.55 -14.67 -3.28
N PRO A 98 3.70 -15.98 -3.58
CA PRO A 98 4.87 -16.75 -3.19
C PRO A 98 6.19 -16.17 -3.72
N GLY A 99 6.16 -15.42 -4.83
CA GLY A 99 7.33 -14.75 -5.39
C GLY A 99 7.79 -13.52 -4.59
N VAL A 100 6.93 -12.98 -3.71
CA VAL A 100 7.24 -11.82 -2.86
C VAL A 100 7.89 -12.23 -1.54
N ALA A 101 7.50 -13.38 -0.98
CA ALA A 101 7.93 -13.80 0.35
C ALA A 101 9.47 -13.89 0.54
N PRO A 102 10.26 -14.45 -0.40
CA PRO A 102 11.72 -14.48 -0.26
C PRO A 102 12.32 -13.08 -0.21
N PHE A 103 11.83 -12.17 -1.07
CA PHE A 103 12.30 -10.79 -1.11
C PHE A 103 12.01 -10.04 0.21
N VAL A 104 10.80 -10.22 0.77
CA VAL A 104 10.42 -9.59 2.04
C VAL A 104 11.32 -10.07 3.17
N SER A 105 11.55 -11.39 3.28
CA SER A 105 12.40 -11.94 4.33
C SER A 105 13.83 -11.41 4.26
N ASP A 106 14.42 -11.35 3.05
CA ASP A 106 15.75 -10.78 2.84
C ASP A 106 15.79 -9.29 3.20
N LEU A 107 14.75 -8.54 2.84
CA LEU A 107 14.64 -7.11 3.12
C LEU A 107 14.55 -6.86 4.63
N GLU A 108 13.67 -7.58 5.34
CA GLU A 108 13.53 -7.49 6.80
C GLU A 108 14.84 -7.81 7.52
N HIS A 109 15.53 -8.86 7.10
CA HIS A 109 16.84 -9.23 7.66
C HIS A 109 17.89 -8.14 7.44
N LYS A 110 17.99 -7.61 6.22
CA LYS A 110 18.95 -6.53 5.89
C LYS A 110 18.68 -5.27 6.70
N LEU A 111 17.43 -4.86 6.81
CA LEU A 111 17.03 -3.67 7.57
C LEU A 111 17.23 -3.86 9.08
N SER A 112 16.94 -5.05 9.62
CA SER A 112 17.18 -5.38 11.03
C SER A 112 18.68 -5.45 11.38
N SER A 113 19.53 -5.85 10.41
CA SER A 113 20.98 -5.88 10.57
C SER A 113 21.66 -4.53 10.42
N SER A 114 20.92 -3.51 9.95
CA SER A 114 21.40 -2.14 9.76
C SER A 114 21.44 -1.32 11.06
N ASP A 115 21.23 -1.94 12.23
CA ASP A 115 21.56 -1.29 13.49
C ASP A 115 23.05 -0.91 13.43
N GLY A 116 23.37 0.37 13.56
CA GLY A 116 24.68 0.99 13.25
C GLY A 116 25.82 0.61 14.20
N SER A 117 25.90 -0.67 14.57
CA SER A 117 26.74 -1.25 15.61
C SER A 117 27.70 -2.30 15.05
N GLN A 118 28.22 -2.13 13.83
CA GLN A 118 29.46 -2.79 13.44
C GLN A 118 30.63 -1.82 13.66
N PRO A 119 31.40 -1.96 14.76
CA PRO A 119 32.62 -1.19 14.92
C PRO A 119 33.65 -1.63 13.86
N ILE A 120 34.28 -0.63 13.27
CA ILE A 120 35.46 -0.75 12.39
C ILE A 120 36.69 -1.14 13.22
#